data_AF-A0A8T6YMW5-F1
#
_entry.id   AF-A0A8T6YMW5-F1
#
_cell.length_a   1.000
_cell.length_b   1.000
_cell.length_c   1.000
_cell.angle_alpha   90.00
_cell.angle_beta   90.00
_cell.angle_gamma   90.00
#
_symmetry.space_group_name_H-M   'P 1'
#
loop_
_entity.id
_entity.type
_entity.pdbx_description
1 polymer ?
#
loop_
_entity_poly.entity_id
_entity_poly.type
_entity_poly.pdbx_seq_one_letter_code
_entity_poly.pdbx_strand_id
1 'polypeptide(L)'
;MNKKECRESGILYAVFITVLLYFFFKITLIFSMVSDRDFTCLSSIWSNSDTVITPFSAFFILAIFSCIWFFYCGIKYKQKAGKSVYLLLVVGTMFYYFWFKGFYGLWHLMSYEQKEITLQEFFEKTGGTERLKLYGNGTSQNVLCKL
;
A
#
# COMPACT_ATOMS: atom_id res chain seq x y z
N MET A 1 -9.72 -37.12 4.95
CA MET A 1 -8.87 -35.92 4.78
C MET A 1 -8.20 -35.59 6.10
N ASN A 2 -6.87 -35.60 6.14
CA ASN A 2 -6.10 -35.60 7.38
C ASN A 2 -6.08 -34.19 8.00
N LYS A 3 -6.42 -34.04 9.30
CA LYS A 3 -6.51 -32.73 9.99
C LYS A 3 -5.19 -31.94 10.01
N LYS A 4 -4.05 -32.58 9.72
CA LYS A 4 -2.73 -31.95 9.59
C LYS A 4 -2.55 -31.21 8.26
N GLU A 5 -2.89 -31.83 7.13
CA GLU A 5 -2.80 -31.22 5.78
C GLU A 5 -3.69 -29.98 5.65
N CYS A 6 -4.91 -30.05 6.20
CA CYS A 6 -5.86 -28.93 6.17
C CYS A 6 -5.37 -27.69 6.96
N ARG A 7 -4.36 -27.84 7.84
CA ARG A 7 -3.83 -26.77 8.70
C ARG A 7 -2.54 -26.13 8.17
N GLU A 8 -1.66 -26.89 7.50
CA GLU A 8 -0.53 -26.31 6.73
C GLU A 8 -1.03 -25.46 5.56
N SER A 9 -2.13 -25.89 4.95
CA SER A 9 -2.79 -25.17 3.86
C SER A 9 -3.21 -23.74 4.25
N GLY A 10 -3.63 -23.52 5.51
CA GLY A 10 -4.19 -22.22 5.95
C GLY A 10 -3.20 -21.05 5.93
N ILE A 11 -1.95 -21.24 6.37
CA ILE A 11 -0.94 -20.18 6.32
C ILE A 11 -0.46 -19.95 4.89
N LEU A 12 -0.39 -21.02 4.09
CA LEU A 12 0.00 -20.95 2.69
C LEU A 12 -1.03 -20.19 1.85
N TYR A 13 -2.34 -20.41 2.11
CA TYR A 13 -3.41 -19.59 1.56
C TYR A 13 -3.33 -18.14 2.03
N ALA A 14 -3.06 -17.88 3.31
CA ALA A 14 -2.94 -16.52 3.81
C ALA A 14 -1.79 -15.76 3.11
N VAL A 15 -0.64 -16.41 2.93
CA VAL A 15 0.50 -15.87 2.17
C VAL A 15 0.10 -15.63 0.72
N PHE A 16 -0.47 -16.62 0.04
CA PHE A 16 -0.84 -16.53 -1.37
C PHE A 16 -1.84 -15.40 -1.63
N ILE A 17 -2.92 -15.31 -0.85
CA ILE A 17 -3.92 -14.26 -0.96
C ILE A 17 -3.32 -12.88 -0.68
N THR A 18 -2.43 -12.77 0.30
CA THR A 18 -1.75 -11.50 0.62
C THR A 18 -0.89 -11.01 -0.55
N VAL A 19 -0.09 -11.90 -1.15
CA VAL A 19 0.74 -11.56 -2.31
C VAL A 19 -0.12 -11.22 -3.52
N LEU A 20 -1.21 -11.95 -3.73
CA LEU A 20 -2.15 -11.70 -4.82
C LEU A 20 -2.84 -10.32 -4.67
N LEU A 21 -3.30 -9.97 -3.48
CA LEU A 21 -3.89 -8.65 -3.18
C LEU A 21 -2.88 -7.51 -3.40
N TYR A 22 -1.64 -7.70 -2.97
CA TYR A 22 -0.56 -6.74 -3.22
C TYR A 22 -0.28 -6.57 -4.73
N PHE A 23 -0.26 -7.67 -5.47
CA PHE A 23 -0.06 -7.65 -6.91
C PHE A 23 -1.20 -6.93 -7.64
N PHE A 24 -2.46 -7.20 -7.27
CA PHE A 24 -3.61 -6.48 -7.81
C PHE A 24 -3.55 -4.99 -7.49
N PHE A 25 -3.23 -4.61 -6.25
CA PHE A 25 -3.03 -3.22 -5.87
C PHE A 25 -1.99 -2.52 -6.76
N LYS A 26 -0.83 -3.16 -6.98
CA LYS A 26 0.23 -2.61 -7.84
C LYS A 26 -0.20 -2.48 -9.30
N ILE A 27 -0.86 -3.50 -9.84
CA ILE A 27 -1.39 -3.47 -11.21
C ILE A 27 -2.38 -2.32 -11.36
N THR A 28 -3.37 -2.22 -10.48
CA THR A 28 -4.38 -1.15 -10.54
C THR A 28 -3.72 0.22 -10.46
N LEU A 29 -2.73 0.39 -9.59
CA LEU A 29 -1.99 1.66 -9.47
C LEU A 29 -1.22 2.01 -10.74
N ILE A 30 -0.53 1.05 -11.35
CA ILE A 30 0.17 1.27 -12.63
C ILE A 30 -0.83 1.60 -13.74
N PHE A 31 -1.95 0.88 -13.83
CA PHE A 31 -2.98 1.17 -14.82
C PHE A 31 -3.56 2.56 -14.64
N SER A 32 -3.84 3.01 -13.41
CA SER A 32 -4.30 4.38 -13.17
C SER A 32 -3.26 5.41 -13.59
N MET A 33 -1.98 5.16 -13.35
CA MET A 33 -0.90 6.08 -13.77
C MET A 33 -0.67 6.08 -15.29
N VAL A 34 -0.87 4.96 -15.99
CA VAL A 34 -0.58 4.82 -17.43
C VAL A 34 -1.80 5.17 -18.31
N SER A 35 -3.01 4.92 -17.82
CA SER A 35 -4.25 5.21 -18.55
C SER A 35 -4.53 6.72 -18.66
N ASP A 36 -3.93 7.53 -17.79
CA ASP A 36 -4.02 8.99 -17.82
C ASP A 36 -2.97 9.60 -18.76
N ARG A 37 -3.27 9.60 -20.05
CA ARG A 37 -2.50 10.39 -21.05
C ARG A 37 -2.82 11.89 -21.00
N ASP A 38 -3.88 12.30 -20.29
CA ASP A 38 -4.41 13.66 -20.27
C ASP A 38 -4.26 14.38 -18.91
N PHE A 39 -3.06 14.41 -18.32
CA PHE A 39 -2.75 15.23 -17.14
C PHE A 39 -3.74 15.11 -15.96
N THR A 40 -4.51 14.03 -15.83
CA THR A 40 -5.49 13.86 -14.75
C THR A 40 -4.78 13.41 -13.47
N CYS A 41 -5.19 13.94 -12.32
CA CYS A 41 -4.56 13.64 -11.02
C CYS A 41 -4.86 12.20 -10.58
N LEU A 42 -3.89 11.50 -9.97
CA LEU A 42 -4.15 10.17 -9.38
C LEU A 42 -5.24 10.23 -8.29
N SER A 43 -5.30 11.34 -7.56
CA SER A 43 -6.32 11.67 -6.56
C SER A 43 -7.74 11.74 -7.11
N SER A 44 -7.95 12.10 -8.40
CA SER A 44 -9.29 12.12 -9.01
C SER A 44 -9.83 10.72 -9.28
N ILE A 45 -8.95 9.72 -9.40
CA ILE A 45 -9.32 8.31 -9.59
C ILE A 45 -9.37 7.59 -8.22
N TRP A 46 -8.36 7.82 -7.37
CA TRP A 46 -8.16 7.03 -6.15
C TRP A 46 -8.79 7.63 -4.90
N SER A 47 -9.18 8.90 -4.93
CA SER A 47 -9.78 9.63 -3.81
C SER A 47 -11.02 10.43 -4.24
N ASN A 48 -11.69 10.04 -5.32
CA ASN A 48 -12.89 10.74 -5.79
C ASN A 48 -13.98 10.77 -4.71
N SER A 49 -14.42 11.98 -4.36
CA SER A 49 -15.45 12.25 -3.36
C SER A 49 -16.83 11.70 -3.72
N ASP A 50 -17.08 11.40 -4.99
CA ASP A 50 -18.39 10.94 -5.47
C ASP A 50 -18.68 9.46 -5.13
N THR A 51 -17.67 8.74 -4.62
CA THR A 51 -17.79 7.31 -4.25
C THR A 51 -17.60 7.09 -2.76
N VAL A 52 -18.53 6.35 -2.14
CA VAL A 52 -18.49 6.01 -0.70
C VAL A 52 -17.23 5.18 -0.36
N ILE A 53 -16.78 4.35 -1.29
CA ILE A 53 -15.57 3.53 -1.15
C ILE A 53 -14.66 3.83 -2.34
N THR A 54 -13.62 4.61 -2.09
CA THR A 54 -12.59 4.92 -3.07
C THR A 54 -11.65 3.72 -3.28
N PRO A 55 -10.98 3.60 -4.43
CA PRO A 55 -9.98 2.55 -4.65
C PRO A 55 -8.91 2.52 -3.56
N PHE A 56 -8.46 3.69 -3.09
CA PHE A 56 -7.51 3.78 -1.98
C PHE A 56 -8.06 3.13 -0.71
N SER A 57 -9.26 3.51 -0.27
CA SER A 57 -9.83 2.99 0.97
C SER A 57 -10.16 1.49 0.87
N ALA A 58 -10.65 1.02 -0.28
CA ALA A 58 -10.88 -0.40 -0.54
C ALA A 58 -9.60 -1.23 -0.37
N PHE A 59 -8.52 -0.85 -1.06
CA PHE A 59 -7.25 -1.57 -0.98
C PHE A 59 -6.61 -1.46 0.40
N PHE A 60 -6.74 -0.31 1.06
CA PHE A 60 -6.22 -0.13 2.42
C PHE A 60 -6.93 -1.02 3.44
N ILE A 61 -8.26 -1.07 3.39
CA ILE A 61 -9.07 -1.95 4.24
C ILE A 61 -8.71 -3.43 3.99
N LEU A 62 -8.61 -3.85 2.72
CA LEU A 62 -8.20 -5.21 2.36
C LEU A 62 -6.78 -5.54 2.87
N ALA A 63 -5.85 -4.59 2.80
CA ALA A 63 -4.50 -4.77 3.33
C ALA A 63 -4.49 -4.96 4.86
N ILE A 64 -5.30 -4.20 5.60
CA ILE A 64 -5.48 -4.38 7.05
C ILE A 64 -6.04 -5.76 7.36
N PHE A 65 -7.13 -6.17 6.69
CA PHE A 65 -7.73 -7.48 6.92
C PHE A 65 -6.77 -8.63 6.58
N SER A 66 -6.05 -8.52 5.46
CA SER A 66 -5.00 -9.45 5.08
C SER A 66 -3.91 -9.54 6.15
N CYS A 67 -3.46 -8.40 6.68
CA CYS A 67 -2.46 -8.34 7.75
C CYS A 67 -2.94 -9.07 9.02
N ILE A 68 -4.13 -8.73 9.52
CA ILE A 68 -4.72 -9.38 10.69
C ILE A 68 -4.84 -10.89 10.45
N TRP A 69 -5.31 -11.30 9.27
CA TRP A 69 -5.46 -12.71 8.92
C TRP A 69 -4.11 -13.44 8.88
N PHE A 70 -3.09 -12.86 8.25
CA PHE A 70 -1.75 -13.42 8.17
C PHE A 70 -1.14 -13.64 9.56
N PHE A 71 -1.18 -12.62 10.43
CA PHE A 71 -0.63 -12.74 11.79
C PHE A 71 -1.43 -13.71 12.66
N TYR A 72 -2.76 -13.72 12.53
CA TYR A 72 -3.61 -14.70 13.20
C TYR A 72 -3.24 -16.14 12.80
N CYS A 73 -3.11 -16.40 11.50
CA CYS A 73 -2.66 -17.70 10.97
C CYS A 73 -1.25 -18.04 11.43
N GLY A 74 -0.31 -17.09 11.39
CA GLY A 74 1.07 -17.25 11.81
C GLY A 74 1.21 -17.61 13.30
N ILE A 75 0.50 -16.92 14.19
CA ILE A 75 0.50 -17.22 15.63
C ILE A 75 -0.10 -18.61 15.90
N LYS A 76 -1.21 -18.96 15.24
CA LYS A 76 -1.85 -20.28 15.37
C LYS A 76 -0.96 -21.41 14.82
N TYR A 77 -0.13 -21.11 13.83
CA TYR A 77 0.83 -22.04 13.25
C TYR A 77 2.10 -22.19 14.12
N LYS A 78 2.56 -21.10 14.76
CA LYS A 78 3.68 -21.08 15.73
C LYS A 78 3.48 -22.09 16.86
N GLN A 79 2.26 -22.20 17.38
CA GLN A 79 1.92 -23.17 18.43
C GLN A 79 2.18 -24.63 18.03
N LYS A 80 2.37 -24.93 16.73
CA LYS A 80 2.55 -26.30 16.20
C LYS A 80 3.91 -26.57 15.57
N ALA A 81 4.44 -25.62 14.79
CA ALA A 81 5.68 -25.81 14.02
C ALA A 81 6.93 -25.24 14.72
N GLY A 82 6.79 -24.65 15.91
CA GLY A 82 7.91 -24.21 16.72
C GLY A 82 8.61 -22.96 16.18
N LYS A 83 9.93 -22.88 16.37
CA LYS A 83 10.70 -21.63 16.17
C LYS A 83 10.83 -21.20 14.69
N SER A 84 10.66 -22.08 13.73
CA SER A 84 10.78 -21.76 12.29
C SER A 84 9.74 -20.75 11.81
N VAL A 85 8.58 -20.68 12.47
CA VAL A 85 7.50 -19.72 12.14
C VAL A 85 7.89 -18.28 12.43
N TYR A 86 8.85 -18.03 13.32
CA TYR A 86 9.32 -16.66 13.58
C TYR A 86 9.94 -16.02 12.34
N LEU A 87 10.65 -16.78 11.50
CA LEU A 87 11.19 -16.25 10.25
C LEU A 87 10.06 -15.77 9.34
N LEU A 88 9.00 -16.57 9.23
CA LEU A 88 7.82 -16.25 8.40
C LEU A 88 7.10 -15.01 8.92
N LEU A 89 6.96 -14.89 10.24
CA LEU A 89 6.39 -13.69 10.88
C LEU A 89 7.26 -12.46 10.66
N VAL A 90 8.58 -12.55 10.81
CA VAL A 90 9.52 -11.44 10.57
C VAL A 90 9.45 -10.97 9.12
N VAL A 91 9.52 -11.90 8.16
CA VAL A 91 9.39 -11.58 6.73
C VAL A 91 8.03 -10.93 6.45
N GLY A 92 6.95 -11.47 7.02
CA GLY A 92 5.62 -10.88 6.90
C GLY A 92 5.54 -9.47 7.47
N THR A 93 6.10 -9.22 8.65
CA THR A 93 6.17 -7.88 9.25
C THR A 93 6.92 -6.91 8.37
N MET A 94 8.09 -7.30 7.83
CA MET A 94 8.84 -6.45 6.90
C MET A 94 8.02 -6.16 5.64
N PHE A 95 7.35 -7.17 5.08
CA PHE A 95 6.49 -7.01 3.92
C PHE A 95 5.36 -5.99 4.17
N TYR A 96 4.59 -6.15 5.25
CA TYR A 96 3.52 -5.22 5.58
C TYR A 96 4.05 -3.83 5.91
N TYR A 97 5.20 -3.70 6.57
CA TYR A 97 5.84 -2.40 6.79
C TYR A 97 6.08 -1.66 5.48
N PHE A 98 6.69 -2.30 4.48
CA PHE A 98 6.93 -1.68 3.17
C PHE A 98 5.62 -1.42 2.41
N TRP A 99 4.62 -2.30 2.54
CA TRP A 99 3.33 -2.10 1.90
C TRP A 99 2.58 -0.90 2.47
N PHE A 100 2.48 -0.79 3.80
CA PHE A 100 1.86 0.37 4.47
C PHE A 100 2.65 1.65 4.29
N LYS A 101 3.98 1.59 4.25
CA LYS A 101 4.83 2.73 3.85
C LYS A 101 4.49 3.21 2.43
N GLY A 102 4.19 2.27 1.53
CA GLY A 102 3.69 2.57 0.18
C GLY A 102 2.34 3.29 0.20
N PHE A 103 1.36 2.81 0.98
CA PHE A 103 0.07 3.49 1.17
C PHE A 103 0.24 4.90 1.73
N TYR A 104 1.13 5.08 2.71
CA TYR A 104 1.42 6.39 3.29
C TYR A 104 2.00 7.37 2.26
N GLY A 105 2.93 6.90 1.41
CA GLY A 105 3.46 7.71 0.31
C GLY A 105 2.40 8.08 -0.74
N LEU A 106 1.54 7.12 -1.08
CA LEU A 106 0.41 7.33 -2.00
C LEU A 106 -0.60 8.34 -1.42
N TRP A 107 -0.91 8.24 -0.13
CA TRP A 107 -1.76 9.21 0.56
C TRP A 107 -1.20 10.63 0.46
N HIS A 108 0.07 10.83 0.79
CA HIS A 108 0.72 12.15 0.67
C HIS A 108 0.76 12.66 -0.77
N LEU A 109 0.93 11.78 -1.75
CA LEU A 109 0.87 12.17 -3.16
C LEU A 109 -0.52 12.72 -3.51
N MET A 110 -1.59 12.01 -3.10
CA MET A 110 -2.95 12.45 -3.34
C MET A 110 -3.29 13.74 -2.58
N SER A 111 -2.89 13.88 -1.32
CA SER A 111 -3.07 15.12 -0.55
C SER A 111 -2.33 16.30 -1.18
N TYR A 112 -1.15 16.08 -1.76
CA TYR A 112 -0.42 17.11 -2.50
C TYR A 112 -1.19 17.51 -3.77
N GLU A 113 -1.68 16.55 -4.55
CA GLU A 113 -2.51 16.79 -5.73
C GLU A 113 -3.83 17.50 -5.40
N GLN A 114 -4.40 17.26 -4.23
CA GLN A 114 -5.61 17.94 -3.75
C GLN A 114 -5.32 19.31 -3.11
N LYS A 115 -4.05 19.74 -3.08
CA LYS A 115 -3.58 20.99 -2.44
C LYS A 115 -3.81 21.04 -0.92
N GLU A 116 -3.98 19.89 -0.27
CA GLU A 116 -4.09 19.81 1.19
C GLU A 116 -2.74 20.03 1.89
N ILE A 117 -1.64 19.69 1.22
CA ILE A 117 -0.28 19.86 1.72
C ILE A 117 0.61 20.56 0.68
N THR A 118 1.66 21.23 1.15
CA THR A 118 2.66 21.85 0.26
C THR A 118 3.64 20.82 -0.31
N LEU A 119 4.30 21.16 -1.41
CA LEU A 119 5.34 20.30 -2.00
C LEU A 119 6.51 20.05 -1.01
N GLN A 120 6.86 21.06 -0.21
CA GLN A 120 7.89 20.92 0.83
C GLN A 120 7.46 19.88 1.88
N GLU A 121 6.23 19.98 2.38
CA GLU A 121 5.68 18.99 3.33
C GLU A 121 5.63 17.58 2.74
N PHE A 122 5.27 17.46 1.46
CA PHE A 122 5.28 16.18 0.76
C PHE A 122 6.68 15.53 0.78
N PHE A 123 7.73 16.28 0.43
CA PHE A 123 9.09 15.74 0.41
C PHE A 123 9.64 15.44 1.81
N GLU A 124 9.36 16.30 2.79
CA GLU A 124 9.73 16.04 4.19
C GLU A 124 9.11 14.74 4.70
N LYS A 125 7.85 14.45 4.36
CA LYS A 125 7.13 13.26 4.82
C LYS A 125 7.42 11.98 4.04
N THR A 126 7.85 12.07 2.77
CA THR A 126 7.98 10.88 1.89
C THR A 126 9.41 10.45 1.54
N GLY A 127 10.42 11.32 1.69
CA GLY A 127 11.77 10.97 1.22
C GLY A 127 12.92 11.88 1.62
N GLY A 128 12.68 12.84 2.52
CA GLY A 128 13.69 13.75 3.04
C GLY A 128 13.99 14.93 2.10
N THR A 129 14.40 16.04 2.70
CA THR A 129 14.71 17.33 2.04
C THR A 129 15.82 17.25 0.98
N GLU A 130 16.56 16.13 0.90
CA GLU A 130 17.54 15.91 -0.16
C GLU A 130 16.90 15.72 -1.54
N ARG A 131 15.71 15.11 -1.62
CA ARG A 131 14.97 15.01 -2.89
C ARG A 131 14.46 16.36 -3.35
N LEU A 132 14.11 17.25 -2.42
CA LEU A 132 13.71 18.64 -2.72
C LEU A 132 14.81 19.40 -3.49
N LYS A 133 16.09 19.15 -3.17
CA LYS A 133 17.23 19.78 -3.85
C LYS A 133 17.33 19.42 -5.33
N LEU A 134 16.82 18.25 -5.74
CA LEU A 134 16.80 17.82 -7.14
C LEU A 134 15.71 18.51 -7.97
N TYR A 135 14.67 19.06 -7.33
CA TYR A 135 13.55 19.73 -8.00
C TYR A 135 13.73 21.26 -8.12
N GLY A 136 14.77 21.84 -7.50
CA GLY A 136 15.21 23.23 -7.68
C GLY A 136 14.26 24.30 -7.14
N ASN A 137 14.72 25.56 -7.08
CA ASN A 137 13.97 26.73 -6.58
C ASN A 137 12.75 27.15 -7.43
N GLY A 138 12.35 26.37 -8.44
CA GLY A 138 11.21 26.65 -9.33
C GLY A 138 9.85 26.17 -8.79
N THR A 139 9.81 25.64 -7.56
CA THR A 139 8.69 24.90 -6.97
C THR A 139 7.49 25.73 -6.50
N SER A 140 7.45 27.04 -6.77
CA SER A 140 6.24 27.84 -6.53
C SER A 140 5.16 27.65 -7.60
N GLN A 141 5.49 26.99 -8.72
CA GLN A 141 4.49 26.60 -9.71
C GLN A 141 3.94 25.22 -9.33
N ASN A 142 2.78 25.29 -8.68
CA ASN A 142 1.76 24.25 -8.68
C ASN A 142 1.44 23.85 -10.13
N VAL A 143 2.31 23.07 -10.80
CA VAL A 143 1.98 22.39 -12.04
C VAL A 143 1.13 21.19 -11.64
N LEU A 144 -0.08 21.50 -11.16
CA LEU A 144 -1.07 20.49 -10.91
C LEU A 144 -1.51 19.95 -12.27
N CYS A 145 -1.49 18.62 -12.36
CA CYS A 145 -2.40 17.86 -13.19
C CYS A 145 -3.79 18.54 -13.23
N LYS A 146 -4.43 18.58 -14.41
CA LYS A 146 -5.79 19.11 -14.53
C LYS A 146 -6.71 18.21 -13.71
N LEU A 147 -7.45 18.82 -12.79
CA LEU A 147 -8.49 18.13 -12.02
C LEU A 147 -9.64 17.71 -12.96
#